data_AF-A0A5M8P991-F1
#
_entry.id   AF-A0A5M8P991-F1
#
_cell.length_a   1.000
_cell.length_b   1.000
_cell.length_c   1.000
_cell.angle_alpha   90.00
_cell.angle_beta   90.00
_cell.angle_gamma   90.00
#
_symmetry.space_group_name_H-M   'P 1'
#
loop_
_entity.id
_entity.type
_entity.pdbx_description
1 polymer ?
#
loop_
_entity_poly.entity_id
_entity_poly.type
_entity_poly.pdbx_seq_one_letter_code
_entity_poly.pdbx_strand_id
1 'polypeptide(L)'
;MSLAPGRQSVAAYNHGAMLLHWLIALLIIAELSLGYLMKHYTILPEMLASAFYQSRFTFYQSHKTFGIMILLLTLMRLAWRFLYKPPVEPPIGKAEKAATQIATFLFYALMILVPLLGWAVSSTTARKLPILLFGNPHFVWPLLPPQLTLFSHLQAEWLHLVLAYSLAFLLFLHIGGALKHQFYSHIPIMARMLPGHNLQAQKASKTVFLLLFLAVFCLAAMVIYCASIAKRQAETAQTATLPAQEGQALPGAAPITAPAANNHIRQ
;
A
#
# COMPACT_ATOMS: atom_id res chain seq x y z
N MET A 1 12.66 41.80 -30.95
CA MET A 1 12.03 40.48 -31.18
C MET A 1 11.18 40.17 -29.95
N SER A 2 9.88 40.46 -30.04
CA SER A 2 8.94 40.36 -28.91
C SER A 2 8.53 38.91 -28.68
N LEU A 3 8.82 38.35 -27.51
CA LEU A 3 8.39 37.00 -27.13
C LEU A 3 6.87 37.02 -26.92
N ALA A 4 6.15 36.18 -27.68
CA ALA A 4 4.70 36.06 -27.59
C ALA A 4 4.24 35.78 -26.14
N PRO A 5 3.22 36.51 -25.63
CA PRO A 5 2.66 36.24 -24.31
C PRO A 5 1.87 34.93 -24.36
N GLY A 6 2.35 33.90 -23.65
CA GLY A 6 1.59 32.65 -23.49
C GLY A 6 2.38 31.35 -23.30
N ARG A 7 3.72 31.35 -23.42
CA ARG A 7 4.54 30.14 -23.22
C ARG A 7 5.27 30.18 -21.88
N GLN A 8 4.68 29.61 -20.83
CA GLN A 8 5.43 29.32 -19.61
C GLN A 8 6.22 28.00 -19.79
N SER A 9 7.50 28.12 -20.17
CA SER A 9 8.44 26.99 -20.10
C SER A 9 8.86 26.76 -18.66
N VAL A 10 8.65 25.57 -18.13
CA VAL A 10 9.07 25.22 -16.77
C VAL A 10 10.36 24.40 -16.83
N ALA A 11 11.36 24.74 -16.02
CA ALA A 11 12.64 24.05 -16.00
C ALA A 11 12.48 22.57 -15.59
N ALA A 12 13.07 21.67 -16.39
CA ALA A 12 13.06 20.23 -16.17
C ALA A 12 14.09 19.80 -15.11
N TYR A 13 13.85 18.65 -14.50
CA TYR A 13 14.81 18.00 -13.62
C TYR A 13 15.95 17.37 -14.43
N ASN A 14 17.08 17.12 -13.77
CA ASN A 14 18.17 16.37 -14.41
C ASN A 14 17.75 14.91 -14.68
N HIS A 15 18.37 14.29 -15.69
CA HIS A 15 18.02 12.93 -16.14
C HIS A 15 18.10 11.88 -15.02
N GLY A 16 19.07 11.98 -14.11
CA GLY A 16 19.18 11.08 -12.96
C GLY A 16 17.99 11.18 -12.01
N ALA A 17 17.53 12.41 -11.70
CA ALA A 17 16.35 12.62 -10.87
C ALA A 17 15.06 12.13 -11.53
N MET A 18 14.94 12.30 -12.85
CA MET A 18 13.81 11.77 -13.63
C MET A 18 13.78 10.24 -13.62
N LEU A 19 14.93 9.61 -13.91
CA LEU A 19 15.07 8.15 -13.89
C LEU A 19 14.72 7.58 -12.51
N LEU A 20 15.27 8.16 -11.45
CA LEU A 20 14.98 7.74 -10.08
C LEU A 20 13.51 7.89 -9.73
N HIS A 21 12.88 9.00 -10.14
CA HIS A 21 11.46 9.21 -9.89
C HIS A 21 10.59 8.16 -10.56
N TRP A 22 10.78 7.90 -11.85
CA TRP A 22 9.96 6.93 -12.59
C TRP A 22 10.22 5.49 -12.17
N LEU A 23 11.47 5.13 -11.89
CA LEU A 23 11.81 3.81 -11.39
C LEU A 23 11.11 3.53 -10.06
N ILE A 24 11.19 4.48 -9.11
CA ILE A 24 10.51 4.37 -7.82
C ILE A 24 8.98 4.36 -8.00
N ALA A 25 8.43 5.20 -8.87
CA ALA A 25 6.99 5.26 -9.12
C ALA A 25 6.46 3.92 -9.65
N LEU A 26 7.14 3.31 -10.63
CA LEU A 26 6.77 1.99 -11.16
C LEU A 26 6.86 0.90 -10.09
N LEU A 27 7.93 0.91 -9.29
CA LEU A 27 8.08 -0.05 -8.19
C LEU A 27 6.98 0.11 -7.13
N ILE A 28 6.61 1.33 -6.75
CA ILE A 28 5.52 1.56 -5.79
C ILE A 28 4.19 1.06 -6.35
N ILE A 29 3.88 1.31 -7.61
CA ILE A 29 2.64 0.82 -8.23
C ILE A 29 2.62 -0.71 -8.21
N ALA A 30 3.72 -1.36 -8.63
CA ALA A 30 3.85 -2.81 -8.61
C ALA A 30 3.69 -3.37 -7.18
N GLU A 31 4.34 -2.74 -6.19
CA GLU A 31 4.30 -3.14 -4.78
C GLU A 31 2.92 -3.01 -4.16
N LEU A 32 2.21 -1.92 -4.42
CA LEU A 32 0.84 -1.73 -3.94
C LEU A 32 -0.12 -2.75 -4.57
N SER A 33 0.01 -3.02 -5.88
CA SER A 33 -0.77 -4.04 -6.56
C SER A 33 -0.48 -5.45 -6.02
N LEU A 34 0.80 -5.77 -5.82
CA LEU A 34 1.23 -7.07 -5.30
C LEU A 34 0.79 -7.28 -3.86
N GLY A 35 0.99 -6.29 -2.97
CA GLY A 35 0.54 -6.33 -1.58
C GLY A 35 -0.98 -6.45 -1.46
N TYR A 36 -1.73 -5.74 -2.29
CA TYR A 36 -3.19 -5.89 -2.36
C TYR A 36 -3.58 -7.31 -2.79
N LEU A 37 -2.94 -7.83 -3.85
CA LEU A 37 -3.20 -9.19 -4.34
C LEU A 37 -2.89 -10.25 -3.28
N MET A 38 -1.76 -10.14 -2.57
CA MET A 38 -1.39 -11.06 -1.48
C MET A 38 -2.47 -11.17 -0.40
N LYS A 39 -3.14 -10.05 -0.09
CA LYS A 39 -4.20 -10.00 0.92
C LYS A 39 -5.56 -10.44 0.38
N HIS A 40 -5.82 -10.21 -0.90
CA HIS A 40 -7.16 -10.33 -1.49
C HIS A 40 -7.22 -11.31 -2.68
N TYR A 41 -6.27 -12.23 -2.84
CA TYR A 41 -6.22 -13.14 -4.00
C TYR A 41 -7.48 -14.00 -4.18
N THR A 42 -8.29 -14.18 -3.13
CA THR A 42 -9.58 -14.89 -3.17
C THR A 42 -10.66 -14.18 -3.99
N ILE A 43 -10.46 -12.90 -4.34
CA ILE A 43 -11.34 -12.18 -5.29
C ILE A 43 -11.12 -12.63 -6.75
N LEU A 44 -10.01 -13.32 -7.03
CA LEU A 44 -9.71 -13.82 -8.37
C LEU A 44 -10.54 -15.08 -8.67
N PRO A 45 -10.78 -15.39 -9.96
CA PRO A 45 -11.29 -16.69 -10.37
C PRO A 45 -10.48 -17.83 -9.74
N GLU A 46 -11.16 -18.93 -9.38
CA GLU A 46 -10.57 -20.05 -8.62
C GLU A 46 -9.25 -20.58 -9.21
N MET A 47 -9.17 -20.69 -10.54
CA MET A 47 -7.96 -21.11 -11.25
C MET A 47 -6.77 -20.16 -11.00
N LEU A 48 -7.01 -18.85 -10.96
CA LEU A 48 -5.96 -17.86 -10.70
C LEU A 48 -5.64 -17.75 -9.21
N ALA A 49 -6.64 -17.86 -8.35
CA ALA A 49 -6.46 -17.86 -6.90
C ALA A 49 -5.63 -19.06 -6.42
N SER A 50 -5.89 -20.24 -6.99
CA SER A 50 -5.09 -21.45 -6.74
C SER A 50 -3.66 -21.24 -7.23
N ALA A 51 -3.45 -20.85 -8.49
CA ALA A 51 -2.12 -20.55 -9.07
C ALA A 51 -1.32 -19.57 -8.19
N PHE A 52 -1.97 -18.53 -7.68
CA PHE A 52 -1.36 -17.60 -6.74
C PHE A 52 -0.97 -18.29 -5.42
N TYR A 53 -1.87 -19.08 -4.83
CA TYR A 53 -1.61 -19.80 -3.58
C TYR A 53 -0.41 -20.74 -3.69
N GLN A 54 -0.27 -21.49 -4.80
CA GLN A 54 0.89 -22.36 -5.00
C GLN A 54 2.20 -21.58 -5.15
N SER A 55 2.13 -20.38 -5.76
CA SER A 55 3.29 -19.51 -5.99
C SER A 55 3.49 -18.44 -4.90
N ARG A 56 2.74 -18.50 -3.80
CA ARG A 56 2.70 -17.43 -2.78
C ARG A 56 4.08 -17.12 -2.19
N PHE A 57 4.92 -18.13 -2.01
CA PHE A 57 6.27 -17.91 -1.48
C PHE A 57 7.06 -16.96 -2.38
N THR A 58 7.04 -17.20 -3.70
CA THR A 58 7.70 -16.35 -4.70
C THR A 58 7.15 -14.93 -4.67
N PHE A 59 5.82 -14.77 -4.65
CA PHE A 59 5.19 -13.45 -4.58
C PHE A 59 5.60 -12.67 -3.32
N TYR A 60 5.61 -13.32 -2.16
CA TYR A 60 6.05 -12.69 -0.91
C TYR A 60 7.55 -12.33 -0.92
N GLN A 61 8.42 -13.13 -1.55
CA GLN A 61 9.84 -12.79 -1.67
C GLN A 61 10.09 -11.66 -2.68
N SER A 62 9.35 -11.63 -3.80
CA SER A 62 9.36 -10.52 -4.74
C SER A 62 8.90 -9.22 -4.07
N HIS A 63 7.84 -9.28 -3.25
CA HIS A 63 7.34 -8.14 -2.50
C HIS A 63 8.42 -7.54 -1.59
N LYS A 64 9.09 -8.38 -0.79
CA LYS A 64 10.20 -7.93 0.06
C LYS A 64 11.37 -7.35 -0.74
N THR A 65 11.71 -7.98 -1.87
CA THR A 65 12.80 -7.51 -2.74
C THR A 65 12.50 -6.12 -3.27
N PHE A 66 11.32 -5.89 -3.82
CA PHE A 66 10.92 -4.57 -4.33
C PHE A 66 10.78 -3.54 -3.22
N GLY A 67 10.27 -3.92 -2.05
CA GLY A 67 10.26 -3.05 -0.87
C GLY A 67 11.66 -2.56 -0.47
N ILE A 68 12.66 -3.45 -0.45
CA ILE A 68 14.07 -3.10 -0.18
C ILE A 68 14.63 -2.22 -1.31
N MET A 69 14.31 -2.51 -2.57
CA MET A 69 14.73 -1.66 -3.70
C MET A 69 14.17 -0.24 -3.58
N ILE A 70 12.88 -0.09 -3.26
CA ILE A 70 12.26 1.23 -3.05
C ILE A 70 12.96 1.97 -1.92
N LEU A 71 13.28 1.31 -0.81
CA LEU A 71 14.02 1.91 0.29
C LEU A 71 15.38 2.45 -0.18
N LEU A 72 16.20 1.61 -0.81
CA LEU A 72 17.54 1.98 -1.28
C LEU A 72 17.50 3.09 -2.35
N LEU A 73 16.60 2.97 -3.33
CA LEU A 73 16.43 3.98 -4.37
C LEU A 73 15.89 5.29 -3.81
N THR A 74 15.03 5.26 -2.80
CA THR A 74 14.53 6.46 -2.12
C THR A 74 15.66 7.16 -1.36
N LEU A 75 16.52 6.43 -0.65
CA LEU A 75 17.70 7.01 -0.02
C LEU A 75 18.65 7.62 -1.05
N MET A 76 18.88 6.93 -2.17
CA MET A 76 19.66 7.47 -3.29
C MET A 76 19.04 8.74 -3.88
N ARG A 77 17.71 8.77 -4.06
CA ARG A 77 16.98 9.97 -4.53
C ARG A 77 17.05 11.11 -3.53
N LEU A 78 17.00 10.82 -2.24
CA LEU A 78 17.15 11.82 -1.18
C LEU A 78 18.57 12.41 -1.18
N ALA A 79 19.61 11.57 -1.26
CA ALA A 79 20.99 12.00 -1.43
C ALA A 79 21.17 12.85 -2.69
N TRP A 80 20.59 12.42 -3.82
CA TRP A 80 20.61 13.16 -5.09
C TRP A 80 20.01 14.56 -4.95
N ARG A 81 18.93 14.70 -4.17
CA ARG A 81 18.30 16.00 -3.92
C ARG A 81 19.19 16.95 -3.10
N PHE A 82 20.05 16.43 -2.22
CA PHE A 82 21.02 17.25 -1.49
C PHE A 82 22.22 17.64 -2.36
N LEU A 83 22.62 16.77 -3.29
CA LEU A 83 23.76 17.00 -4.18
C LEU A 83 23.44 17.93 -5.35
N TYR A 84 22.19 17.92 -5.84
CA TYR A 84 21.79 18.67 -7.03
C TYR A 84 20.66 19.67 -6.73
N LYS A 85 20.88 20.93 -7.09
CA LYS A 85 19.87 22.00 -6.92
C LYS A 85 18.64 21.70 -7.78
N PRO A 86 17.42 21.67 -7.20
CA PRO A 86 16.21 21.46 -7.97
C PRO A 86 15.94 22.64 -8.91
N PRO A 87 15.30 22.40 -10.07
CA PRO A 87 14.87 23.46 -10.97
C PRO A 87 13.91 24.44 -10.30
N VAL A 88 13.91 25.69 -10.78
CA VAL A 88 13.09 26.80 -10.26
C VAL A 88 11.63 26.37 -10.09
N GLU A 89 11.03 26.70 -8.94
CA GLU A 89 9.64 26.36 -8.66
C GLU A 89 8.69 27.07 -9.63
N PRO A 90 7.60 26.42 -10.09
CA PRO A 90 6.62 27.07 -10.94
C PRO A 90 5.85 28.12 -10.13
N PRO A 91 5.30 29.16 -10.78
CA PRO A 91 4.52 30.20 -10.10
C PRO A 91 3.14 29.64 -9.69
N ILE A 92 3.08 28.93 -8.56
CA ILE A 92 1.86 28.39 -7.96
C ILE A 92 1.44 29.17 -6.71
N GLY A 93 0.17 29.09 -6.34
CA GLY A 93 -0.36 29.77 -5.15
C GLY A 93 0.29 29.27 -3.85
N LYS A 94 0.30 30.10 -2.79
CA LYS A 94 0.92 29.77 -1.49
C LYS A 94 0.40 28.46 -0.89
N ALA A 95 -0.92 28.20 -0.99
CA ALA A 95 -1.54 26.97 -0.50
C ALA A 95 -1.08 25.73 -1.29
N GLU A 96 -0.96 25.83 -2.62
CA GLU A 96 -0.49 24.73 -3.48
C GLU A 96 0.99 24.43 -3.25
N LYS A 97 1.79 25.47 -2.99
CA LYS A 97 3.19 25.33 -2.57
C LYS A 97 3.32 24.57 -1.25
N ALA A 98 2.54 24.96 -0.23
CA ALA A 98 2.52 24.25 1.05
C ALA A 98 2.09 22.79 0.88
N ALA A 99 1.03 22.53 0.11
CA ALA A 99 0.58 21.17 -0.18
C ALA A 99 1.65 20.34 -0.89
N THR A 100 2.37 20.91 -1.86
CA THR A 100 3.47 20.23 -2.56
C THR A 100 4.62 19.88 -1.61
N GLN A 101 4.98 20.79 -0.70
CA GLN A 101 6.03 20.56 0.29
C GLN A 101 5.64 19.46 1.28
N ILE A 102 4.41 19.52 1.81
CA ILE A 102 3.85 18.51 2.73
C ILE A 102 3.80 17.15 2.04
N ALA A 103 3.23 17.06 0.83
CA ALA A 103 3.15 15.81 0.09
C ALA A 103 4.54 15.24 -0.18
N THR A 104 5.51 16.08 -0.57
CA THR A 104 6.89 15.65 -0.80
C THR A 104 7.51 15.08 0.47
N PHE A 105 7.34 15.75 1.61
CA PHE A 105 7.82 15.27 2.91
C PHE A 105 7.18 13.92 3.27
N LEU A 106 5.85 13.83 3.18
CA LEU A 106 5.09 12.62 3.48
C LEU A 106 5.50 11.46 2.57
N PHE A 107 5.73 11.69 1.28
CA PHE A 107 6.24 10.65 0.38
C PHE A 107 7.59 10.11 0.85
N TYR A 108 8.55 10.98 1.16
CA TYR A 108 9.85 10.50 1.66
C TYR A 108 9.70 9.72 2.96
N ALA A 109 8.89 10.21 3.89
CA ALA A 109 8.63 9.51 5.14
C ALA A 109 8.00 8.13 4.88
N LEU A 110 6.94 8.03 4.07
CA LEU A 110 6.24 6.78 3.79
C LEU A 110 7.09 5.79 2.97
N MET A 111 7.79 6.26 1.94
CA MET A 111 8.68 5.41 1.13
C MET A 111 9.86 4.82 1.92
N ILE A 112 10.19 5.40 3.09
CA ILE A 112 11.20 4.86 4.01
C ILE A 112 10.52 3.99 5.09
N LEU A 113 9.49 4.50 5.76
CA LEU A 113 8.86 3.82 6.90
C LEU A 113 8.11 2.55 6.50
N VAL A 114 7.41 2.54 5.36
CA VAL A 114 6.67 1.36 4.89
C VAL A 114 7.58 0.14 4.71
N PRO A 115 8.69 0.21 3.93
CA PRO A 115 9.58 -0.93 3.78
C PRO A 115 10.37 -1.27 5.05
N LEU A 116 10.71 -0.29 5.90
CA LEU A 116 11.31 -0.57 7.21
C LEU A 116 10.37 -1.40 8.11
N LEU A 117 9.07 -1.06 8.12
CA LEU A 117 8.09 -1.86 8.84
C LEU A 117 7.86 -3.22 8.17
N GLY A 118 7.85 -3.32 6.84
CA GLY A 118 7.78 -4.61 6.15
C GLY A 118 8.97 -5.52 6.48
N TRP A 119 10.15 -4.91 6.65
CA TRP A 119 11.34 -5.61 7.15
C TRP A 119 11.18 -6.07 8.61
N ALA A 120 10.58 -5.23 9.47
CA ALA A 120 10.23 -5.61 10.84
C ALA A 120 9.21 -6.77 10.89
N VAL A 121 8.19 -6.77 10.04
CA VAL A 121 7.24 -7.90 9.89
C VAL A 121 7.97 -9.18 9.55
N SER A 122 8.87 -9.14 8.57
CA SER A 122 9.67 -10.31 8.18
C SER A 122 10.57 -10.82 9.30
N SER A 123 11.06 -9.91 10.15
CA SER A 123 12.00 -10.21 11.23
C SER A 123 11.33 -10.71 12.51
N THR A 124 10.07 -10.35 12.73
CA THR A 124 9.26 -10.73 13.91
C THR A 124 8.46 -12.02 13.68
N THR A 125 8.45 -12.56 12.46
CA THR A 125 7.73 -13.81 12.16
C THR A 125 8.39 -15.01 12.85
N ALA A 126 7.59 -15.88 13.46
CA ALA A 126 8.07 -17.04 14.22
C ALA A 126 8.91 -18.03 13.37
N ARG A 127 8.62 -18.12 12.07
CA ARG A 127 9.32 -18.99 11.12
C ARG A 127 10.73 -18.51 10.73
N LYS A 128 11.09 -17.26 11.04
CA LYS A 128 12.40 -16.63 10.74
C LYS A 128 12.94 -16.97 9.33
N LEU A 129 12.07 -16.89 8.34
CA LEU A 129 12.43 -17.20 6.95
C LEU A 129 13.39 -16.14 6.42
N PRO A 130 14.47 -16.53 5.71
CA PRO A 130 15.38 -15.58 5.11
C PRO A 130 14.68 -14.76 4.03
N ILE A 131 15.09 -13.50 3.90
CA ILE A 131 14.65 -12.63 2.81
C ILE A 131 15.59 -12.90 1.64
N LEU A 132 15.09 -13.59 0.61
CA LEU A 132 15.86 -13.91 -0.59
C LEU A 132 15.65 -12.81 -1.61
N LEU A 133 16.68 -12.01 -1.88
CA LEU A 133 16.62 -10.97 -2.89
C LEU A 133 16.55 -11.61 -4.27
N PHE A 134 15.57 -11.18 -5.08
CA PHE A 134 15.31 -11.71 -6.41
C PHE A 134 15.09 -13.24 -6.42
N GLY A 135 14.66 -13.81 -5.30
CA GLY A 135 14.48 -15.26 -5.14
C GLY A 135 15.78 -16.07 -5.12
N ASN A 136 16.95 -15.42 -5.04
CA ASN A 136 18.24 -16.09 -5.10
C ASN A 136 18.75 -16.45 -3.69
N PRO A 137 19.05 -17.73 -3.39
CA PRO A 137 19.54 -18.17 -2.08
C PRO A 137 20.93 -17.61 -1.71
N HIS A 138 21.71 -17.13 -2.66
CA HIS A 138 23.02 -16.52 -2.42
C HIS A 138 22.93 -15.03 -2.04
N PHE A 139 21.81 -14.37 -2.37
CA PHE A 139 21.58 -12.97 -2.04
C PHE A 139 20.57 -12.85 -0.90
N VAL A 140 21.02 -13.14 0.32
CA VAL A 140 20.17 -13.07 1.52
C VAL A 140 20.26 -11.69 2.14
N TRP A 141 19.11 -11.03 2.32
CA TRP A 141 19.02 -9.81 3.12
C TRP A 141 18.85 -10.17 4.61
N PRO A 142 19.61 -9.55 5.52
CA PRO A 142 19.58 -9.90 6.93
C PRO A 142 18.22 -9.58 7.57
N LEU A 143 17.81 -10.39 8.54
CA LEU A 143 16.69 -10.03 9.43
C LEU A 143 17.16 -9.04 10.49
N LEU A 144 16.23 -8.23 11.01
CA LEU A 144 16.53 -7.37 12.14
C LEU A 144 16.83 -8.21 13.39
N PRO A 145 17.86 -7.85 14.16
CA PRO A 145 18.12 -8.46 15.46
C PRO A 145 16.91 -8.32 16.40
N PRO A 146 16.63 -9.31 17.27
CA PRO A 146 15.51 -9.25 18.22
C PRO A 146 15.54 -8.01 19.13
N GLN A 147 16.73 -7.51 19.48
CA GLN A 147 16.88 -6.29 20.26
C GLN A 147 16.44 -5.01 19.52
N LEU A 148 16.33 -5.05 18.19
CA LEU A 148 15.86 -3.93 17.37
C LEU A 148 14.38 -4.06 16.97
N THR A 149 13.71 -5.16 17.32
CA THR A 149 12.28 -5.33 17.06
C THR A 149 11.46 -4.67 18.18
N LEU A 150 11.09 -3.41 17.96
CA LEU A 150 10.31 -2.59 18.91
C LEU A 150 8.82 -2.97 18.98
N PHE A 151 8.34 -3.79 18.05
CA PHE A 151 6.92 -4.13 17.89
C PHE A 151 6.73 -5.64 17.88
N SER A 152 5.55 -6.10 18.33
CA SER A 152 5.12 -7.46 18.05
C SER A 152 4.85 -7.64 16.55
N HIS A 153 4.83 -8.89 16.07
CA HIS A 153 4.54 -9.19 14.67
C HIS A 153 3.22 -8.56 14.20
N LEU A 154 2.16 -8.71 14.99
CA LEU A 154 0.84 -8.19 14.67
C LEU A 154 0.81 -6.66 14.62
N GLN A 155 1.54 -6.00 15.53
CA GLN A 155 1.67 -4.54 15.52
C GLN A 155 2.44 -4.06 14.28
N ALA A 156 3.58 -4.68 13.97
CA ALA A 156 4.38 -4.34 12.79
C ALA A 156 3.55 -4.53 11.50
N GLU A 157 2.79 -5.61 11.40
CA GLU A 157 1.94 -5.91 10.25
C GLU A 157 0.82 -4.88 10.10
N TRP A 158 0.15 -4.53 11.20
CA TRP A 158 -0.90 -3.52 11.19
C TRP A 158 -0.38 -2.14 10.81
N LEU A 159 0.74 -1.68 11.41
CA LEU A 159 1.33 -0.39 11.05
C LEU A 159 1.79 -0.39 9.58
N HIS A 160 2.44 -1.47 9.12
CA HIS A 160 2.85 -1.60 7.71
C HIS A 160 1.66 -1.42 6.77
N LEU A 161 0.54 -2.10 7.06
CA LEU A 161 -0.69 -2.00 6.28
C LEU A 161 -1.28 -0.58 6.28
N VAL A 162 -1.36 0.07 7.45
CA VAL A 162 -1.88 1.45 7.57
C VAL A 162 -1.01 2.42 6.77
N LEU A 163 0.32 2.31 6.86
CA LEU A 163 1.23 3.16 6.10
C LEU A 163 1.19 2.87 4.61
N ALA A 164 1.02 1.60 4.20
CA ALA A 164 0.88 1.22 2.79
C ALA A 164 -0.40 1.82 2.17
N TYR A 165 -1.54 1.76 2.85
CA TYR A 165 -2.76 2.42 2.38
C TYR A 165 -2.63 3.94 2.40
N SER A 166 -1.93 4.51 3.37
CA SER A 166 -1.64 5.95 3.41
C SER A 166 -0.78 6.38 2.22
N LEU A 167 0.21 5.56 1.83
CA LEU A 167 1.03 5.77 0.64
C LEU A 167 0.18 5.69 -0.64
N ALA A 168 -0.71 4.70 -0.74
CA ALA A 168 -1.62 4.58 -1.88
C ALA A 168 -2.55 5.80 -2.01
N PHE A 169 -3.10 6.28 -0.89
CA PHE A 169 -3.91 7.50 -0.86
C PHE A 169 -3.11 8.76 -1.24
N LEU A 170 -1.88 8.89 -0.76
CA LEU A 170 -1.02 10.02 -1.13
C LEU A 170 -0.63 9.96 -2.62
N LEU A 171 -0.35 8.77 -3.14
CA LEU A 171 -0.12 8.53 -4.58
C LEU A 171 -1.34 8.95 -5.42
N PHE A 172 -2.54 8.59 -4.98
CA PHE A 172 -3.80 9.04 -5.58
C PHE A 172 -3.86 10.57 -5.66
N LEU A 173 -3.66 11.26 -4.54
CA LEU A 173 -3.68 12.73 -4.49
C LEU A 173 -2.58 13.35 -5.36
N HIS A 174 -1.40 12.74 -5.41
CA HIS A 174 -0.28 13.21 -6.22
C HIS A 174 -0.58 13.16 -7.71
N ILE A 175 -1.10 12.03 -8.20
CA ILE A 175 -1.51 11.88 -9.59
C ILE A 175 -2.64 12.88 -9.90
N GLY A 176 -3.64 12.98 -9.02
CA GLY A 176 -4.73 13.96 -9.17
C GLY A 176 -4.24 15.40 -9.24
N GLY A 177 -3.29 15.78 -8.39
CA GLY A 177 -2.66 17.11 -8.41
C GLY A 177 -1.87 17.38 -9.69
N ALA A 178 -1.11 16.39 -10.18
CA ALA A 178 -0.37 16.52 -11.43
C ALA A 178 -1.30 16.71 -12.63
N LEU A 179 -2.39 15.95 -12.69
CA LEU A 179 -3.41 16.07 -13.73
C LEU A 179 -4.15 17.42 -13.62
N LYS A 180 -4.50 17.87 -12.40
CA LYS A 180 -5.10 19.19 -12.18
C LYS A 180 -4.21 20.29 -12.76
N HIS A 181 -2.91 20.28 -12.45
CA HIS A 181 -2.01 21.32 -12.93
C HIS A 181 -1.82 21.28 -14.45
N GLN A 182 -1.71 20.08 -15.03
CA GLN A 182 -1.58 19.89 -16.47
C GLN A 182 -2.80 20.41 -17.23
N PHE A 183 -4.01 20.10 -16.77
CA PHE A 183 -5.24 20.34 -17.53
C PHE A 183 -6.06 21.56 -17.10
N TYR A 184 -6.08 21.89 -15.81
CA TYR A 184 -6.86 23.00 -15.26
C TYR A 184 -6.01 24.26 -15.05
N SER A 185 -4.83 24.11 -14.46
CA SER A 185 -3.93 25.25 -14.25
C SER A 185 -3.12 25.62 -15.50
N HIS A 186 -3.13 24.77 -16.54
CA HIS A 186 -2.31 24.92 -17.74
C HIS A 186 -0.81 25.09 -17.45
N ILE A 187 -0.34 24.55 -16.32
CA ILE A 187 1.07 24.52 -15.95
C ILE A 187 1.61 23.14 -16.34
N PRO A 188 2.62 23.05 -17.23
CA PRO A 188 3.13 21.77 -17.72
C PRO A 188 4.04 21.09 -16.67
N ILE A 189 3.50 20.74 -15.49
CA ILE A 189 4.31 20.19 -14.40
C ILE A 189 4.87 18.81 -14.73
N MET A 190 4.15 18.02 -15.53
CA MET A 190 4.57 16.69 -15.96
C MET A 190 5.78 16.77 -16.89
N ALA A 191 5.87 17.84 -17.68
CA ALA A 191 6.99 18.11 -18.57
C ALA A 191 8.33 18.24 -17.82
N ARG A 192 8.29 18.53 -16.51
CA ARG A 192 9.51 18.64 -15.71
C ARG A 192 10.12 17.29 -15.37
N MET A 193 9.35 16.21 -15.45
CA MET A 193 9.77 14.85 -15.11
C MET A 193 9.91 13.94 -16.33
N LEU A 194 9.62 14.42 -17.55
CA LEU A 194 9.72 13.62 -18.77
C LEU A 194 10.99 13.97 -19.56
N PRO A 195 11.73 12.97 -20.07
CA PRO A 195 12.88 13.21 -20.94
C PRO A 195 12.40 13.71 -22.31
N GLY A 196 13.04 14.76 -22.83
CA GLY A 196 12.69 15.37 -24.12
C GLY A 196 11.82 16.62 -23.98
N HIS A 197 12.22 17.68 -24.68
CA HIS A 197 11.76 19.06 -24.57
C HIS A 197 10.24 19.31 -24.56
N ASN A 198 9.85 20.40 -23.87
CA ASN A 198 8.65 21.22 -24.11
C ASN A 198 7.37 20.43 -24.43
N LEU A 199 6.89 19.62 -23.49
CA LEU A 199 5.46 19.26 -23.51
C LEU A 199 4.68 20.53 -23.20
N GLN A 200 4.34 21.25 -24.27
CA GLN A 200 3.31 22.28 -24.28
C GLN A 200 2.09 21.69 -23.55
N ALA A 201 1.44 22.48 -22.69
CA ALA A 201 0.20 22.06 -22.04
C ALA A 201 -0.80 21.63 -23.13
N GLN A 202 -0.89 20.33 -23.40
CA GLN A 202 -1.83 19.81 -24.39
C GLN A 202 -3.24 20.06 -23.83
N LYS A 203 -4.05 20.81 -24.59
CA LYS A 203 -5.49 20.92 -24.37
C LYS A 203 -6.14 19.55 -24.64
N ALA A 204 -6.09 18.64 -23.68
CA ALA A 204 -6.95 17.46 -23.69
C ALA A 204 -8.28 17.76 -22.99
N SER A 205 -9.37 17.18 -23.49
CA SER A 205 -10.75 17.47 -23.07
C SER A 205 -11.00 17.21 -21.58
N LYS A 206 -11.77 18.10 -20.94
CA LYS A 206 -12.22 18.00 -19.53
C LYS A 206 -12.89 16.65 -19.21
N THR A 207 -13.41 15.95 -20.22
CA THR A 207 -14.01 14.63 -20.10
C THR A 207 -13.00 13.54 -19.73
N VAL A 208 -11.80 13.58 -20.30
CA VAL A 208 -10.73 12.60 -19.97
C VAL A 208 -10.24 12.80 -18.53
N PHE A 209 -10.16 14.06 -18.09
CA PHE A 209 -9.84 14.43 -16.71
C PHE A 209 -10.89 13.90 -15.72
N LEU A 210 -12.18 14.09 -16.00
CA LEU A 210 -13.27 13.60 -15.16
C LEU A 210 -13.27 12.08 -15.07
N LEU A 211 -13.04 11.37 -16.18
CA LEU A 211 -13.03 9.91 -16.22
C LEU A 211 -11.83 9.31 -15.48
N LEU A 212 -10.62 9.87 -15.63
CA LEU A 212 -9.44 9.42 -14.90
C LEU A 212 -9.55 9.73 -13.41
N PHE A 213 -10.06 10.91 -13.05
CA PHE A 213 -10.28 11.26 -11.64
C PHE A 213 -11.34 10.36 -10.99
N LEU A 214 -12.46 10.09 -11.66
CA LEU A 214 -13.49 9.15 -11.20
C LEU A 214 -12.98 7.72 -11.13
N ALA A 215 -12.25 7.23 -12.14
CA ALA A 215 -11.72 5.87 -12.13
C ALA A 215 -10.78 5.64 -10.95
N VAL A 216 -9.91 6.60 -10.68
CA VAL A 216 -8.92 6.50 -9.62
C VAL A 216 -9.58 6.78 -8.23
N PHE A 217 -10.60 7.65 -8.15
CA PHE A 217 -11.41 7.88 -6.94
C PHE A 217 -12.25 6.65 -6.59
N CYS A 218 -12.90 6.04 -7.57
CA CYS A 218 -13.63 4.78 -7.42
C CYS A 218 -12.69 3.65 -7.00
N LEU A 219 -11.46 3.59 -7.54
CA LEU A 219 -10.46 2.62 -7.11
C LEU A 219 -10.04 2.83 -5.64
N ALA A 220 -9.77 4.07 -5.23
CA ALA A 220 -9.42 4.40 -3.84
C ALA A 220 -10.58 4.12 -2.87
N ALA A 221 -11.80 4.51 -3.24
CA ALA A 221 -13.02 4.23 -2.48
C ALA A 221 -13.31 2.72 -2.40
N MET A 222 -13.10 1.97 -3.49
CA MET A 222 -13.21 0.52 -3.53
C MET A 222 -12.21 -0.14 -2.58
N VAL A 223 -10.96 0.31 -2.56
CA VAL A 223 -9.92 -0.23 -1.66
C VAL A 223 -10.28 0.03 -0.19
N ILE A 224 -10.76 1.24 0.14
CA ILE A 224 -11.22 1.58 1.50
C ILE A 224 -12.46 0.75 1.88
N TYR A 225 -13.40 0.59 0.95
CA TYR A 225 -14.61 -0.21 1.15
C TYR A 225 -14.28 -1.68 1.39
N CYS A 226 -13.44 -2.30 0.54
CA CYS A 226 -12.98 -3.67 0.70
C CYS A 226 -12.22 -3.88 2.02
N ALA A 227 -11.36 -2.94 2.43
CA ALA A 227 -10.69 -3.00 3.72
C ALA A 227 -11.67 -2.95 4.90
N SER A 228 -12.75 -2.16 4.77
CA SER A 228 -13.79 -2.07 5.80
C SER A 228 -14.64 -3.35 5.92
N ILE A 229 -14.93 -4.04 4.81
CA ILE A 229 -15.65 -5.32 4.80
C ILE A 229 -14.79 -6.43 5.39
N ALA A 230 -13.52 -6.51 5.00
CA ALA A 230 -12.59 -7.51 5.54
C ALA A 230 -12.46 -7.39 7.06
N LYS A 231 -12.43 -6.15 7.59
CA LYS A 231 -12.45 -5.90 9.03
C LYS A 231 -13.73 -6.41 9.70
N ARG A 232 -14.90 -6.09 9.13
CA ARG A 232 -16.21 -6.54 9.66
C ARG A 232 -16.37 -8.06 9.63
N GLN A 233 -15.86 -8.72 8.61
CA GLN A 233 -15.89 -10.18 8.51
C GLN A 233 -14.98 -10.84 9.55
N ALA A 234 -13.81 -10.28 9.82
CA ALA A 234 -12.93 -10.74 10.90
C ALA A 234 -13.58 -10.57 12.28
N GLU A 235 -14.24 -9.44 12.51
CA GLU A 235 -14.99 -9.16 13.75
C GLU A 235 -16.16 -10.13 13.93
N THR A 236 -16.90 -10.44 12.85
CA THR A 236 -18.05 -11.37 12.87
C THR A 236 -17.62 -12.83 13.07
N ALA A 237 -16.49 -13.23 12.47
CA ALA A 237 -15.93 -14.58 12.65
C ALA A 237 -15.42 -14.81 14.08
N GLN A 238 -14.94 -13.77 14.76
CA GLN A 238 -14.56 -13.82 16.17
C GLN A 238 -15.79 -13.91 17.10
N THR A 239 -16.89 -13.22 16.78
CA THR A 239 -18.13 -13.35 17.57
C THR A 239 -18.80 -14.71 17.38
N ALA A 240 -18.68 -15.31 16.18
CA ALA A 240 -19.25 -16.62 15.88
C ALA A 240 -18.47 -17.81 16.47
N THR A 241 -17.24 -17.59 16.97
CA THR A 241 -16.38 -18.63 17.55
C THR A 241 -16.31 -18.58 19.09
N LEU A 242 -16.97 -17.61 19.74
CA LEU A 242 -17.24 -17.68 21.18
C LEU A 242 -18.23 -18.82 21.42
N PRO A 243 -17.89 -19.86 22.20
CA PRO A 243 -18.83 -20.92 22.48
C PRO A 243 -20.01 -20.33 23.25
N ALA A 244 -21.23 -20.69 22.86
CA ALA A 244 -22.42 -20.48 23.65
C ALA A 244 -22.25 -21.22 25.00
N GLN A 245 -21.68 -20.53 25.97
CA GLN A 245 -21.55 -20.95 27.36
C GLN A 245 -22.11 -19.81 28.21
N GLU A 246 -23.44 -19.74 28.27
CA GLU A 246 -24.15 -19.27 29.45
C GLU A 246 -25.45 -20.06 29.54
N GLY A 247 -25.40 -21.10 30.37
CA GLY A 247 -26.60 -21.78 30.80
C GLY A 247 -27.43 -20.84 31.66
N GLN A 248 -28.70 -20.66 31.29
CA GLN A 248 -29.74 -20.35 32.25
C GLN A 248 -30.60 -21.60 32.44
N ALA A 249 -30.46 -22.17 33.64
CA ALA A 249 -31.28 -23.25 34.15
C ALA A 249 -32.78 -22.86 34.13
N LEU A 250 -33.63 -23.76 33.66
CA LEU A 250 -35.06 -23.71 33.90
C LEU A 250 -35.34 -24.24 35.32
N PRO A 251 -35.93 -23.44 36.24
CA PRO A 251 -36.43 -23.97 37.49
C PRO A 251 -37.89 -24.38 37.31
N GLY A 252 -38.18 -25.69 37.42
CA GLY A 252 -39.56 -26.16 37.62
C GLY A 252 -39.97 -27.35 36.78
N ALA A 253 -39.61 -28.55 37.23
CA ALA A 253 -40.46 -29.74 37.05
C ALA A 253 -40.22 -30.66 38.26
N ALA A 254 -41.29 -30.89 39.02
CA ALA A 254 -41.32 -31.62 40.28
C ALA A 254 -40.99 -33.12 40.14
N PRO A 255 -40.57 -33.81 41.22
CA PRO A 255 -40.25 -35.22 41.18
C PRO A 255 -41.53 -36.08 41.22
N ILE A 256 -41.64 -37.05 40.31
CA ILE A 256 -42.67 -38.09 40.39
C ILE A 256 -42.00 -39.34 40.96
N THR A 257 -42.57 -39.78 42.08
CA THR A 257 -42.20 -40.96 42.87
C THR A 257 -42.34 -42.28 42.09
N ALA A 258 -41.49 -43.25 42.43
CA ALA A 258 -41.49 -44.62 41.94
C ALA A 258 -42.80 -45.40 42.22
N PRO A 259 -42.95 -46.59 41.63
CA PRO A 259 -42.87 -47.77 42.49
C PRO A 259 -42.02 -48.92 41.91
N ALA A 260 -41.78 -49.89 42.79
CA ALA A 260 -40.70 -50.86 42.81
C ALA A 260 -40.93 -52.14 41.97
N ALA A 261 -39.79 -52.81 41.73
CA ALA A 261 -39.55 -54.26 41.66
C ALA A 261 -40.20 -55.09 40.52
N ASN A 262 -39.36 -55.78 39.72
CA ASN A 262 -39.13 -57.21 39.97
C ASN A 262 -37.85 -57.74 39.28
N ASN A 263 -37.23 -58.70 39.97
CA ASN A 263 -36.07 -59.52 39.59
C ASN A 263 -36.42 -60.52 38.46
N HIS A 264 -35.43 -60.90 37.62
CA HIS A 264 -35.10 -62.28 37.19
C HIS A 264 -33.94 -62.29 36.17
N ILE A 265 -32.69 -62.58 36.57
CA ILE A 265 -31.88 -63.80 36.33
C ILE A 265 -31.91 -64.42 34.91
N ARG A 266 -30.80 -64.35 34.14
CA ARG A 266 -29.90 -65.48 33.74
C ARG A 266 -29.08 -65.16 32.47
N GLN A 267 -27.77 -65.39 32.61
CA GLN A 267 -26.74 -65.85 31.65
C GLN A 267 -26.42 -64.98 30.43
#